data_AF-A0AAE0IMN6-F1
#
_entry.id   AF-A0AAE0IMN6-F1
#
_cell.length_a   1.000
_cell.length_b   1.000
_cell.length_c   1.000
_cell.angle_alpha   90.00
_cell.angle_beta   90.00
_cell.angle_gamma   90.00
#
_symmetry.space_group_name_H-M   'P 1'
#
loop_
_entity.id
_entity.type
_entity.pdbx_description
1 polymer ?
#
loop_
_entity_poly.entity_id
_entity_poly.type
_entity_poly.pdbx_seq_one_letter_code
_entity_poly.pdbx_strand_id
1 'polypeptide(L)'
;MSAFEPTVSKYSSVPNLYEALVVAFELLRFELLNARNKHEELRGLPMSGSEEDQTCLLLISRCATLLKLRHEPVGYTGPLNKNLLAFRSLGAEVRSADRDLVDSIVASMFLYAQAKRKRDDLWQLGHELPFTTDPDIALAIAVKTYIDDVIPTDSLEMKEAKKAHFPTVFVPYAVAFVEDLDIACKFFEAIYAGIKTLDTKEISAGDRATWDKAARYLEVRR
;
A
#
# COMPACT_ATOMS: atom_id res chain seq x y z
N MET A 1 11.23 -7.24 7.59
CA MET A 1 10.10 -7.07 8.52
C MET A 1 10.42 -6.17 9.71
N SER A 2 11.60 -6.26 10.33
CA SER A 2 12.02 -5.45 11.50
C SER A 2 11.88 -3.93 11.32
N ALA A 3 12.05 -3.41 10.10
CA ALA A 3 11.90 -1.98 9.82
C ALA A 3 10.45 -1.46 9.99
N PHE A 4 9.43 -2.32 9.85
CA PHE A 4 8.02 -1.92 9.93
C PHE A 4 7.38 -2.23 11.28
N GLU A 5 8.00 -3.10 12.06
CA GLU A 5 7.52 -3.54 13.38
C GLU A 5 7.19 -2.39 14.35
N PRO A 6 7.97 -1.29 14.43
CA PRO A 6 7.61 -0.14 15.26
C PRO A 6 6.28 0.52 14.83
N THR A 7 6.03 0.60 13.52
CA THR A 7 4.80 1.17 12.96
C THR A 7 3.61 0.27 13.27
N VAL A 8 3.76 -1.05 13.11
CA VAL A 8 2.70 -2.01 13.45
C VAL A 8 2.38 -1.98 14.94
N SER A 9 3.41 -1.87 15.79
CA SER A 9 3.23 -1.77 17.24
C SER A 9 2.53 -0.47 17.65
N LYS A 10 2.87 0.65 17.00
CA LYS A 10 2.24 1.96 17.23
C LYS A 10 0.78 1.98 16.77
N TYR A 11 0.47 1.36 15.65
CA TYR A 11 -0.85 1.34 15.02
C TYR A 11 -1.47 -0.06 15.05
N SER A 12 -1.48 -0.71 16.22
CA SER A 12 -1.95 -2.09 16.39
C SER A 12 -3.44 -2.29 16.08
N SER A 13 -4.23 -1.20 16.09
CA SER A 13 -5.64 -1.20 15.69
C SER A 13 -5.85 -1.33 14.17
N VAL A 14 -4.81 -1.11 13.36
CA VAL A 14 -4.90 -1.22 11.90
C VAL A 14 -4.58 -2.66 11.50
N PRO A 15 -5.56 -3.42 10.97
CA PRO A 15 -5.34 -4.81 10.61
C PRO A 15 -4.46 -4.95 9.36
N ASN A 16 -3.89 -6.13 9.18
CA ASN A 16 -3.29 -6.62 7.92
C ASN A 16 -2.07 -5.80 7.41
N LEU A 17 -1.38 -5.08 8.29
CA LEU A 17 -0.16 -4.34 7.94
C LEU A 17 1.00 -5.25 7.50
N TYR A 18 1.20 -6.38 8.19
CA TYR A 18 2.20 -7.37 7.76
C TYR A 18 1.80 -8.09 6.48
N GLU A 19 0.51 -8.37 6.32
CA GLU A 19 -0.05 -8.96 5.10
C GLU A 19 0.26 -8.07 3.88
N ALA A 20 -0.01 -6.77 3.99
CA ALA A 20 0.31 -5.82 2.92
C ALA A 20 1.81 -5.83 2.55
N LEU A 21 2.71 -6.03 3.52
CA LEU A 21 4.14 -6.12 3.27
C LEU A 21 4.50 -7.39 2.50
N VAL A 22 3.90 -8.54 2.84
CA VAL A 22 4.08 -9.79 2.09
C VAL A 22 3.63 -9.62 0.64
N VAL A 23 2.43 -9.07 0.42
CA VAL A 23 1.91 -8.79 -0.93
C VAL A 23 2.83 -7.86 -1.71
N ALA A 24 3.39 -6.84 -1.05
CA ALA A 24 4.34 -5.92 -1.70
C ALA A 24 5.58 -6.65 -2.22
N PHE A 25 6.14 -7.59 -1.45
CA PHE A 25 7.31 -8.36 -1.87
C PHE A 25 6.99 -9.41 -2.93
N GLU A 26 5.82 -10.05 -2.90
CA GLU A 26 5.38 -10.92 -3.99
C GLU A 26 5.17 -10.12 -5.29
N LEU A 27 4.55 -8.93 -5.21
CA LEU A 27 4.43 -8.03 -6.36
C LEU A 27 5.79 -7.54 -6.88
N LEU A 28 6.79 -7.33 -6.02
CA LEU A 28 8.15 -7.03 -6.44
C LEU A 28 8.78 -8.21 -7.17
N ARG A 29 8.61 -9.43 -6.65
CA ARG A 29 9.10 -10.68 -7.25
C ARG A 29 8.50 -10.95 -8.63
N PHE A 30 7.24 -10.60 -8.85
CA PHE A 30 6.59 -10.67 -10.16
C PHE A 30 6.89 -9.47 -11.08
N GLU A 31 7.75 -8.55 -10.66
CA GLU A 31 8.04 -7.29 -11.36
C GLU A 31 6.79 -6.44 -11.65
N LEU A 32 5.83 -6.43 -10.73
CA LEU A 32 4.58 -5.66 -10.84
C LEU A 32 4.61 -4.38 -10.01
N LEU A 33 5.24 -4.38 -8.83
CA LEU A 33 5.41 -3.19 -7.99
C LEU A 33 6.63 -2.37 -8.44
N ASN A 34 6.48 -1.68 -9.57
CA ASN A 34 7.48 -0.76 -10.13
C ASN A 34 6.82 0.55 -10.58
N ALA A 35 7.59 1.45 -11.19
CA ALA A 35 7.07 2.68 -11.78
C ALA A 35 6.90 2.59 -13.32
N ARG A 36 7.11 1.38 -13.87
CA ARG A 36 6.93 1.03 -15.29
C ARG A 36 5.46 0.71 -15.57
N ASN A 37 5.13 0.33 -16.81
CA ASN A 37 3.77 -0.02 -17.24
C ASN A 37 2.77 1.08 -16.84
N LYS A 38 3.12 2.32 -17.19
CA LYS A 38 2.19 3.43 -17.11
C LYS A 38 1.16 3.19 -18.20
N HIS A 39 -0.06 2.83 -17.82
CA HIS A 39 -1.15 2.73 -18.76
C HIS A 39 -1.62 4.16 -19.08
N GLU A 40 -0.93 4.82 -20.02
CA GLU A 40 -1.19 6.21 -20.43
C GLU A 40 -2.60 6.38 -21.00
N GLU A 41 -3.16 5.31 -21.57
CA GLU A 41 -4.54 5.23 -22.02
C GLU A 41 -5.55 5.32 -20.86
N LEU A 42 -5.12 4.98 -19.63
CA LEU A 42 -5.94 5.05 -18.44
C LEU A 42 -5.79 6.43 -17.76
N ARG A 43 -6.90 6.99 -17.28
CA ARG A 43 -6.88 8.27 -16.55
C ARG A 43 -6.36 8.09 -15.12
N GLY A 44 -5.77 9.15 -14.56
CA GLY A 44 -5.39 9.23 -13.14
C GLY A 44 -3.89 9.16 -12.84
N LEU A 45 -3.04 9.29 -13.86
CA LEU A 45 -1.60 9.47 -13.64
C LEU A 45 -1.31 10.78 -12.88
N PRO A 46 -0.21 10.85 -12.11
CA PRO A 46 0.32 12.11 -11.60
C PRO A 46 0.55 13.12 -12.73
N MET A 47 0.14 14.37 -12.52
CA MET A 47 0.25 15.43 -13.54
C MET A 47 1.21 16.55 -13.14
N SER A 48 1.48 16.72 -11.85
CA SER A 48 2.33 17.78 -11.33
C SER A 48 3.81 17.41 -11.38
N GLY A 49 4.67 18.40 -11.62
CA GLY A 49 6.13 18.24 -11.59
C GLY A 49 6.76 17.70 -12.88
N SER A 50 8.02 17.30 -12.78
CA SER A 50 8.76 16.67 -13.88
C SER A 50 8.27 15.23 -14.13
N GLU A 51 8.61 14.65 -15.28
CA GLU A 51 8.28 13.24 -15.56
C GLU A 51 8.89 12.28 -14.51
N GLU A 52 10.05 12.63 -13.96
CA GLU A 52 10.67 11.87 -12.88
C GLU A 52 9.86 11.97 -11.58
N ASP A 53 9.36 13.16 -11.24
CA ASP A 53 8.48 13.38 -10.06
C ASP A 53 7.19 12.57 -10.19
N GLN A 54 6.57 12.59 -11.38
CA GLN A 54 5.37 11.81 -11.67
C GLN A 54 5.61 10.32 -11.52
N THR A 55 6.79 9.84 -11.94
CA THR A 55 7.21 8.44 -11.79
C THR A 55 7.38 8.05 -10.32
N CYS A 56 8.00 8.92 -9.52
CA CYS A 56 8.16 8.71 -8.08
C CYS A 56 6.80 8.67 -7.37
N LEU A 57 5.92 9.62 -7.66
CA LEU A 57 4.60 9.67 -7.04
C LEU A 57 3.71 8.49 -7.44
N LEU A 58 3.80 8.02 -8.69
CA LEU A 58 3.08 6.82 -9.13
C LEU A 58 3.51 5.60 -8.29
N LEU A 59 4.80 5.41 -8.07
CA LEU A 59 5.32 4.30 -7.28
C LEU A 59 4.84 4.35 -5.82
N ILE A 60 4.91 5.53 -5.20
CA ILE A 60 4.41 5.76 -3.83
C ILE A 60 2.90 5.47 -3.76
N SER A 61 2.14 5.93 -4.74
CA SER A 61 0.69 5.71 -4.83
C SER A 61 0.37 4.21 -4.99
N ARG A 62 1.14 3.46 -5.80
CA ARG A 62 1.00 2.01 -5.93
C ARG A 62 1.25 1.28 -4.61
N CYS A 63 2.25 1.70 -3.83
CA CYS A 63 2.47 1.15 -2.50
C CYS A 63 1.28 1.42 -1.57
N ALA A 64 0.75 2.64 -1.59
CA ALA A 64 -0.42 3.02 -0.78
C ALA A 64 -1.70 2.25 -1.16
N THR A 65 -1.81 1.71 -2.38
CA THR A 65 -2.94 0.86 -2.82
C THR A 65 -3.01 -0.47 -2.05
N LEU A 66 -1.91 -0.91 -1.42
CA LEU A 66 -1.88 -2.14 -0.62
C LEU A 66 -2.44 -1.95 0.79
N LEU A 67 -2.74 -0.71 1.17
CA LEU A 67 -3.24 -0.30 2.47
C LEU A 67 -4.67 0.26 2.33
N LYS A 68 -5.39 0.32 3.46
CA LYS A 68 -6.79 0.79 3.50
C LYS A 68 -6.90 2.16 4.15
N LEU A 69 -7.73 3.03 3.58
CA LEU A 69 -8.14 4.28 4.23
C LEU A 69 -9.21 3.95 5.26
N ARG A 70 -9.03 4.38 6.52
CA ARG A 70 -10.09 4.27 7.51
C ARG A 70 -11.14 5.34 7.22
N HIS A 71 -12.31 4.91 6.78
CA HIS A 71 -13.39 5.75 6.31
C HIS A 71 -14.70 5.29 6.95
N GLU A 72 -15.62 6.22 7.20
CA GLU A 72 -16.97 5.91 7.64
C GLU A 72 -17.69 5.02 6.60
N PRO A 73 -18.74 4.26 6.96
CA PRO A 73 -19.48 3.39 6.03
C PRO A 73 -20.38 4.18 5.07
N VAL A 74 -19.87 5.30 4.54
CA VAL A 74 -20.43 6.10 3.47
C VAL A 74 -19.75 5.66 2.18
N GLY A 75 -20.52 5.47 1.10
CA GLY A 75 -19.96 5.10 -0.20
C GLY A 75 -18.87 6.07 -0.66
N TYR A 76 -17.90 5.56 -1.42
CA TYR A 76 -16.81 6.40 -1.94
C TYR A 76 -17.35 7.48 -2.88
N THR A 77 -16.99 8.74 -2.61
CA THR A 77 -17.44 9.92 -3.36
C THR A 77 -16.29 10.68 -4.03
N GLY A 78 -15.09 10.11 -4.04
CA GLY A 78 -13.91 10.74 -4.65
C GLY A 78 -13.77 10.48 -6.16
N PRO A 79 -12.72 11.03 -6.79
CA PRO A 79 -12.47 10.85 -8.23
C PRO A 79 -12.11 9.40 -8.56
N LEU A 80 -12.46 8.97 -9.77
CA LEU A 80 -12.08 7.66 -10.31
C LEU A 80 -10.64 7.69 -10.83
N ASN A 81 -9.78 6.80 -10.32
CA ASN A 81 -8.42 6.61 -10.83
C ASN A 81 -8.27 5.22 -11.48
N LYS A 82 -8.33 5.17 -12.82
CA LYS A 82 -8.29 3.91 -13.57
C LYS A 82 -6.91 3.24 -13.51
N ASN A 83 -5.83 4.02 -13.45
CA ASN A 83 -4.47 3.49 -13.31
C ASN A 83 -4.29 2.75 -11.98
N LEU A 84 -4.74 3.35 -10.87
CA LEU A 84 -4.67 2.71 -9.56
C LEU A 84 -5.62 1.51 -9.45
N LEU A 85 -6.79 1.55 -10.10
CA LEU A 85 -7.68 0.39 -10.18
C LEU A 85 -7.04 -0.79 -10.93
N ALA A 86 -6.38 -0.52 -12.06
CA ALA A 86 -5.67 -1.55 -12.82
C ALA A 86 -4.54 -2.18 -11.99
N PHE A 87 -3.79 -1.35 -11.26
CA PHE A 87 -2.80 -1.88 -10.33
C PHE A 87 -3.44 -2.68 -9.17
N ARG A 88 -4.57 -2.22 -8.64
CA ARG A 88 -5.32 -2.92 -7.59
C ARG A 88 -5.81 -4.30 -8.04
N SER A 89 -6.18 -4.50 -9.31
CA SER A 89 -6.50 -5.85 -9.81
C SER A 89 -5.30 -6.80 -9.77
N LEU A 90 -4.08 -6.31 -10.02
CA LEU A 90 -2.86 -7.13 -9.89
C LEU A 90 -2.61 -7.52 -8.44
N GLY A 91 -2.75 -6.57 -7.52
CA GLY A 91 -2.61 -6.84 -6.08
C GLY A 91 -3.69 -7.79 -5.54
N ALA A 92 -4.92 -7.70 -6.04
CA ALA A 92 -6.01 -8.60 -5.69
C ALA A 92 -5.74 -10.03 -6.19
N GLU A 93 -5.20 -10.19 -7.40
CA GLU A 93 -4.83 -11.51 -7.92
C GLU A 93 -3.75 -12.18 -7.08
N VAL A 94 -2.69 -11.45 -6.71
CA VAL A 94 -1.63 -11.96 -5.81
C VAL A 94 -2.22 -12.35 -4.45
N ARG A 95 -3.07 -11.50 -3.86
CA ARG A 95 -3.75 -11.83 -2.60
C ARG A 95 -4.63 -13.07 -2.71
N SER A 96 -5.37 -13.23 -3.80
CA SER A 96 -6.21 -14.40 -4.03
C SER A 96 -5.36 -15.67 -4.11
N ALA A 97 -4.24 -15.63 -4.83
CA ALA A 97 -3.32 -16.76 -4.91
C ALA A 97 -2.69 -17.10 -3.54
N ASP A 98 -2.28 -16.09 -2.77
CA ASP A 98 -1.77 -16.28 -1.41
C ASP A 98 -2.84 -16.87 -0.48
N ARG A 99 -4.10 -16.43 -0.63
CA ARG A 99 -5.24 -16.97 0.11
C ARG A 99 -5.46 -18.45 -0.20
N ASP A 100 -5.51 -18.80 -1.49
CA ASP A 100 -5.70 -20.16 -1.95
C ASP A 100 -4.60 -21.09 -1.44
N LEU A 101 -3.35 -20.61 -1.39
CA LEU A 101 -2.22 -21.33 -0.83
C LEU A 101 -2.40 -21.59 0.68
N VAL A 102 -2.77 -20.57 1.44
CA VAL A 102 -2.99 -20.69 2.89
C VAL A 102 -4.14 -21.66 3.19
N ASP A 103 -5.27 -21.53 2.49
CA ASP A 103 -6.42 -22.42 2.65
C ASP A 103 -6.05 -23.88 2.27
N SER A 104 -5.25 -24.06 1.21
CA SER A 104 -4.75 -25.38 0.80
C SER A 104 -3.82 -26.02 1.84
N ILE A 105 -2.94 -25.22 2.46
CA ILE A 105 -2.07 -25.69 3.56
C ILE A 105 -2.92 -26.13 4.76
N VAL A 106 -3.90 -25.31 5.15
CA VAL A 106 -4.80 -25.63 6.28
C VAL A 106 -5.61 -26.89 5.99
N ALA A 107 -6.18 -27.01 4.79
CA ALA A 107 -6.90 -28.21 4.35
C ALA A 107 -5.99 -29.45 4.39
N SER A 108 -4.76 -29.34 3.89
CA SER A 108 -3.75 -30.40 3.95
C SER A 108 -3.46 -30.84 5.40
N MET A 109 -3.29 -29.90 6.34
CA MET A 109 -3.07 -30.22 7.75
C MET A 109 -4.23 -31.04 8.35
N PHE A 110 -5.47 -30.75 7.99
CA PHE A 110 -6.62 -31.56 8.41
C PHE A 110 -6.64 -32.94 7.73
N LEU A 111 -6.37 -33.02 6.42
CA LEU A 111 -6.38 -34.27 5.65
C LEU A 111 -5.30 -35.24 6.10
N TYR A 112 -4.10 -34.76 6.43
CA TYR A 112 -2.98 -35.58 6.92
C TYR A 112 -2.96 -35.77 8.45
N ALA A 113 -4.06 -35.40 9.14
CA ALA A 113 -4.19 -35.54 10.60
C ALA A 113 -3.10 -34.81 11.41
N GLN A 114 -2.55 -33.73 10.84
CA GLN A 114 -1.60 -32.83 11.51
C GLN A 114 -2.34 -31.75 12.33
N ALA A 115 -3.66 -31.65 12.19
CA ALA A 115 -4.52 -30.78 12.99
C ALA A 115 -5.65 -31.56 13.67
N LYS A 116 -6.14 -31.05 14.81
CA LYS A 116 -7.29 -31.61 15.52
C LYS A 116 -8.55 -31.46 14.67
N ARG A 117 -9.15 -32.57 14.20
CA ARG A 117 -10.34 -32.55 13.32
C ARG A 117 -11.65 -32.27 14.04
N LYS A 118 -11.80 -32.74 15.28
CA LYS A 118 -13.03 -32.53 16.07
C LYS A 118 -13.00 -31.12 16.68
N ARG A 119 -13.70 -30.20 16.04
CA ARG A 119 -13.72 -28.76 16.31
C ARG A 119 -15.09 -28.18 15.98
N ASP A 120 -15.48 -27.16 16.72
CA ASP A 120 -16.76 -26.45 16.53
C ASP A 120 -16.54 -24.99 16.06
N ASP A 121 -15.29 -24.61 15.82
CA ASP A 121 -14.83 -23.24 15.52
C ASP A 121 -14.28 -23.07 14.08
N LEU A 122 -14.72 -23.92 13.15
CA LEU A 122 -14.23 -23.92 11.76
C LEU A 122 -14.51 -22.61 11.02
N TRP A 123 -15.62 -21.94 11.35
CA TRP A 123 -15.97 -20.65 10.75
C TRP A 123 -15.01 -19.55 11.20
N GLN A 124 -14.72 -19.49 12.50
CA GLN A 124 -13.76 -18.54 13.08
C GLN A 124 -12.37 -18.77 12.49
N LEU A 125 -11.94 -20.03 12.41
CA LEU A 125 -10.65 -20.40 11.83
C LEU A 125 -10.49 -19.83 10.41
N GLY A 126 -11.50 -20.00 9.55
CA GLY A 126 -11.45 -19.49 8.18
C GLY A 126 -11.35 -17.96 8.10
N HIS A 127 -11.99 -17.24 9.01
CA HIS A 127 -11.99 -15.77 9.06
C HIS A 127 -10.72 -15.18 9.70
N GLU A 128 -10.05 -15.94 10.56
CA GLU A 128 -8.77 -15.56 11.17
C GLU A 128 -7.57 -15.74 10.22
N LEU A 129 -7.75 -16.47 9.12
CA LEU A 129 -6.71 -16.62 8.11
C LEU A 129 -6.43 -15.30 7.38
N PRO A 130 -5.17 -15.05 6.98
CA PRO A 130 -4.78 -13.84 6.26
C PRO A 130 -5.43 -13.77 4.87
N PHE A 131 -5.33 -12.60 4.24
CA PHE A 131 -5.80 -12.31 2.88
C PHE A 131 -7.32 -12.43 2.71
N THR A 132 -8.09 -12.29 3.80
CA THR A 132 -9.55 -12.36 3.78
C THR A 132 -10.19 -11.12 3.14
N THR A 133 -9.51 -9.96 3.19
CA THR A 133 -10.06 -8.69 2.72
C THR A 133 -9.09 -7.95 1.82
N ASP A 134 -9.58 -7.50 0.66
CA ASP A 134 -8.83 -6.61 -0.20
C ASP A 134 -9.02 -5.14 0.19
N PRO A 135 -7.93 -4.34 0.23
CA PRO A 135 -8.02 -2.90 0.29
C PRO A 135 -8.61 -2.32 -1.00
N ASP A 136 -9.28 -1.18 -0.84
CA ASP A 136 -9.67 -0.31 -1.94
C ASP A 136 -8.51 0.63 -2.33
N ILE A 137 -8.74 1.52 -3.29
CA ILE A 137 -7.74 2.48 -3.78
C ILE A 137 -7.85 3.88 -3.14
N ALA A 138 -8.73 4.07 -2.16
CA ALA A 138 -9.04 5.40 -1.63
C ALA A 138 -7.81 6.02 -0.94
N LEU A 139 -7.06 5.23 -0.17
CA LEU A 139 -5.83 5.71 0.46
C LEU A 139 -4.79 6.12 -0.58
N ALA A 140 -4.63 5.34 -1.64
CA ALA A 140 -3.70 5.66 -2.72
C ALA A 140 -4.06 6.98 -3.43
N ILE A 141 -5.35 7.22 -3.68
CA ILE A 141 -5.84 8.49 -4.25
C ILE A 141 -5.58 9.64 -3.27
N ALA A 142 -5.83 9.44 -1.98
CA ALA A 142 -5.63 10.48 -0.96
C ALA A 142 -4.15 10.83 -0.80
N VAL A 143 -3.26 9.82 -0.71
CA VAL A 143 -1.80 9.99 -0.66
C VAL A 143 -1.30 10.68 -1.92
N LYS A 144 -1.74 10.23 -3.11
CA LYS A 144 -1.38 10.87 -4.39
C LYS A 144 -1.75 12.35 -4.38
N THR A 145 -3.02 12.66 -4.09
CA THR A 145 -3.56 14.02 -4.14
C THR A 145 -2.88 14.92 -3.10
N TYR A 146 -2.61 14.41 -1.90
CA TYR A 146 -1.89 15.16 -0.87
C TYR A 146 -0.46 15.48 -1.29
N ILE A 147 0.31 14.49 -1.76
CA ILE A 147 1.71 14.71 -2.15
C ILE A 147 1.81 15.61 -3.40
N ASP A 148 0.84 15.53 -4.32
CA ASP A 148 0.73 16.45 -5.47
C ASP A 148 0.53 17.92 -5.03
N ASP A 149 -0.13 18.17 -3.89
CA ASP A 149 -0.44 19.52 -3.37
C ASP A 149 0.68 20.11 -2.47
N VAL A 150 1.55 19.26 -1.93
CA VAL A 150 2.68 19.69 -1.09
C VAL A 150 3.84 20.20 -1.95
N ILE A 151 4.21 21.46 -1.74
CA ILE A 151 5.36 22.05 -2.42
C ILE A 151 6.60 21.83 -1.54
N PRO A 152 7.73 21.35 -2.08
CA PRO A 152 8.93 21.07 -1.29
C PRO A 152 9.45 22.25 -0.46
N THR A 153 9.28 23.46 -0.98
CA THR A 153 9.73 24.72 -0.37
C THR A 153 8.79 25.26 0.71
N ASP A 154 7.63 24.63 0.93
CA ASP A 154 6.71 25.04 2.01
C ASP A 154 7.38 24.89 3.37
N SER A 155 7.12 25.83 4.29
CA SER A 155 7.58 25.71 5.68
C SER A 155 6.91 24.54 6.39
N LEU A 156 7.52 24.05 7.48
CA LEU A 156 6.96 22.95 8.26
C LEU A 156 5.53 23.26 8.73
N GLU A 157 5.29 24.48 9.21
CA GLU A 157 3.98 24.96 9.65
C GLU A 157 2.93 24.94 8.51
N MET A 158 3.33 25.32 7.29
CA MET A 158 2.44 25.26 6.13
C MET A 158 2.09 23.82 5.75
N LYS A 159 3.05 22.89 5.82
CA LYS A 159 2.82 21.47 5.55
C LYS A 159 1.88 20.86 6.60
N GLU A 160 2.08 21.18 7.88
CA GLU A 160 1.19 20.73 8.96
C GLU A 160 -0.23 21.29 8.81
N ALA A 161 -0.37 22.57 8.47
CA ALA A 161 -1.66 23.19 8.21
C ALA A 161 -2.39 22.55 7.01
N LYS A 162 -1.67 22.30 5.90
CA LYS A 162 -2.21 21.57 4.74
C LYS A 162 -2.65 20.16 5.12
N LYS A 163 -1.83 19.43 5.89
CA LYS A 163 -2.15 18.07 6.35
C LYS A 163 -3.40 18.03 7.22
N ALA A 164 -3.58 19.00 8.10
CA ALA A 164 -4.76 19.12 8.95
C ALA A 164 -6.02 19.52 8.15
N HIS A 165 -5.88 20.36 7.13
CA HIS A 165 -7.00 20.84 6.33
C HIS A 165 -7.43 19.86 5.23
N PHE A 166 -6.49 19.08 4.67
CA PHE A 166 -6.72 18.14 3.57
C PHE A 166 -7.95 17.24 3.73
N PRO A 167 -8.17 16.54 4.86
CA PRO A 167 -9.32 15.64 4.99
C PRO A 167 -10.65 16.36 4.86
N THR A 168 -10.76 17.60 5.33
CA THR A 168 -12.02 18.36 5.26
C THR A 168 -12.45 18.67 3.82
N VAL A 169 -11.49 18.75 2.89
CA VAL A 169 -11.74 19.13 1.49
C VAL A 169 -11.83 17.90 0.58
N PHE A 170 -10.91 16.95 0.74
CA PHE A 170 -10.71 15.88 -0.24
C PHE A 170 -11.19 14.50 0.23
N VAL A 171 -11.24 14.26 1.54
CA VAL A 171 -11.66 12.97 2.13
C VAL A 171 -12.49 13.19 3.40
N PRO A 172 -13.66 13.84 3.31
CA PRO A 172 -14.39 14.39 4.47
C PRO A 172 -14.85 13.34 5.49
N TYR A 173 -15.03 12.08 5.06
CA TYR A 173 -15.43 10.98 5.95
C TYR A 173 -14.27 10.05 6.31
N ALA A 174 -13.01 10.49 6.13
CA ALA A 174 -11.85 9.78 6.65
C ALA A 174 -11.79 9.92 8.17
N VAL A 175 -11.67 8.80 8.88
CA VAL A 175 -11.68 8.76 10.35
C VAL A 175 -10.34 9.19 10.92
N ALA A 176 -9.23 8.84 10.27
CA ALA A 176 -7.88 9.05 10.80
C ALA A 176 -6.84 9.26 9.68
N PHE A 177 -7.15 10.18 8.75
CA PHE A 177 -6.30 10.42 7.57
C PHE A 177 -4.83 10.71 7.89
N VAL A 178 -4.56 11.53 8.92
CA VAL A 178 -3.18 11.92 9.30
C VAL A 178 -2.35 10.70 9.70
N GLU A 179 -2.96 9.76 10.42
CA GLU A 179 -2.34 8.49 10.81
C GLU A 179 -2.20 7.56 9.61
N ASP A 180 -3.24 7.43 8.77
CA ASP A 180 -3.19 6.56 7.58
C ASP A 180 -2.12 7.02 6.58
N LEU A 181 -1.94 8.34 6.44
CA LEU A 181 -0.86 8.92 5.65
C LEU A 181 0.52 8.63 6.26
N ASP A 182 0.67 8.73 7.58
CA ASP A 182 1.93 8.38 8.25
C ASP A 182 2.26 6.88 8.09
N ILE A 183 1.26 6.01 8.23
CA ILE A 183 1.39 4.57 7.96
C ILE A 183 1.80 4.33 6.51
N ALA A 184 1.18 4.99 5.54
CA ALA A 184 1.54 4.84 4.13
C ALA A 184 2.99 5.26 3.85
N CYS A 185 3.45 6.38 4.42
CA CYS A 185 4.85 6.81 4.31
C CYS A 185 5.80 5.79 4.97
N LYS A 186 5.50 5.34 6.19
CA LYS A 186 6.30 4.33 6.90
C LYS A 186 6.31 2.97 6.20
N PHE A 187 5.21 2.60 5.56
CA PHE A 187 5.09 1.38 4.77
C PHE A 187 5.99 1.44 3.53
N PHE A 188 5.96 2.56 2.81
CA PHE A 188 6.89 2.82 1.70
C PHE A 188 8.36 2.74 2.16
N GLU A 189 8.70 3.41 3.27
CA GLU A 189 10.05 3.35 3.86
C GLU A 189 10.48 1.92 4.20
N ALA A 190 9.57 1.10 4.74
CA ALA A 190 9.86 -0.28 5.08
C ALA A 190 10.09 -1.16 3.84
N ILE A 191 9.30 -0.98 2.78
CA ILE A 191 9.53 -1.67 1.49
C ILE A 191 10.88 -1.26 0.93
N TYR A 192 11.17 0.05 0.89
CA TYR A 192 12.45 0.58 0.42
C TYR A 192 13.64 0.02 1.21
N ALA A 193 13.53 -0.05 2.53
CA ALA A 193 14.55 -0.65 3.39
C ALA A 193 14.78 -2.14 3.05
N GLY A 194 13.72 -2.90 2.77
CA GLY A 194 13.85 -4.29 2.33
C GLY A 194 14.45 -4.42 0.93
N ILE A 195 14.09 -3.55 -0.02
CA ILE A 195 14.70 -3.51 -1.36
C ILE A 195 16.21 -3.29 -1.29
N LYS A 196 16.69 -2.49 -0.34
CA LYS A 196 18.13 -2.32 -0.14
C LYS A 196 18.86 -3.60 0.26
N THR A 197 18.16 -4.53 0.90
CA THR A 197 18.71 -5.84 1.30
C THR A 197 18.70 -6.88 0.19
N LEU A 198 17.90 -6.67 -0.86
CA LEU A 198 17.82 -7.60 -2.00
C LEU A 198 19.08 -7.52 -2.86
N ASP A 199 19.40 -8.63 -3.53
CA ASP A 199 20.53 -8.70 -4.46
C ASP A 199 20.19 -8.10 -5.83
N THR A 200 21.20 -7.83 -6.66
CA THR A 200 21.04 -7.29 -8.02
C THR A 200 20.35 -8.25 -9.01
N LYS A 201 20.19 -9.52 -8.63
CA LYS A 201 19.45 -10.52 -9.41
C LYS A 201 17.93 -10.42 -9.19
N GLU A 202 17.51 -9.88 -8.06
CA GLU A 202 16.11 -9.81 -7.65
C GLU A 202 15.46 -8.48 -8.04
N ILE A 203 16.27 -7.42 -8.17
CA ILE A 203 15.82 -6.11 -8.65
C ILE A 203 16.84 -5.49 -9.60
N SER A 204 16.35 -4.97 -10.73
CA SER A 204 17.19 -4.29 -11.71
C SER A 204 17.83 -3.02 -11.13
N ALA A 205 19.02 -2.67 -11.61
CA ALA A 205 19.70 -1.43 -11.18
C ALA A 205 18.87 -0.16 -11.46
N GLY A 206 18.11 -0.16 -12.57
CA GLY A 206 17.22 0.94 -12.93
C GLY A 206 16.02 1.07 -11.98
N ASP A 207 15.39 -0.04 -11.61
CA ASP A 207 14.29 -0.02 -10.64
C ASP A 207 14.81 0.42 -9.26
N ARG A 208 15.99 -0.07 -8.83
CA ARG A 208 16.61 0.37 -7.57
C ARG A 208 16.86 1.89 -7.53
N ALA A 209 17.41 2.45 -8.60
CA ALA A 209 17.61 3.90 -8.71
C ALA A 209 16.27 4.67 -8.66
N THR A 210 15.20 4.09 -9.22
CA THR A 210 13.85 4.67 -9.16
C THR A 210 13.32 4.68 -7.72
N TRP A 211 13.53 3.59 -6.96
CA TRP A 211 13.19 3.54 -5.54
C TRP A 211 13.98 4.55 -4.70
N ASP A 212 15.28 4.72 -4.96
CA ASP A 212 16.10 5.74 -4.30
C ASP A 212 15.59 7.16 -4.58
N LYS A 213 15.22 7.45 -5.83
CA LYS A 213 14.62 8.75 -6.21
C LYS A 213 13.27 8.95 -5.52
N ALA A 214 12.41 7.95 -5.50
CA ALA A 214 11.10 8.03 -4.86
C ALA A 214 11.18 8.23 -3.34
N ALA A 215 12.16 7.60 -2.67
CA ALA A 215 12.43 7.83 -1.25
C ALA A 215 12.82 9.29 -0.96
N ARG A 216 13.74 9.85 -1.75
CA ARG A 216 14.11 11.28 -1.64
C ARG A 216 12.93 12.19 -1.94
N TYR A 217 12.14 11.86 -2.98
CA TYR A 217 10.96 12.63 -3.38
C TYR A 217 9.92 12.72 -2.24
N LEU A 218 9.70 11.62 -1.54
CA LEU A 218 8.81 11.55 -0.39
C LEU A 218 9.35 12.32 0.81
N GLU A 219 10.65 12.23 1.09
CA GLU A 219 11.30 12.87 2.24
C GLU A 219 11.12 14.38 2.26
N VAL A 220 11.24 15.06 1.11
CA VAL A 220 11.08 16.53 1.04
C VAL A 220 9.61 16.98 1.17
N ARG A 221 8.65 16.07 1.04
CA ARG A 221 7.20 16.35 1.02
C ARG A 221 6.45 15.77 2.22
N ARG A 222 7.18 15.20 3.18
CA ARG A 222 6.63 14.73 4.44
C ARG A 222 6.31 15.87 5.40
#